data_AF-A0A950AGG1-F1
#
_entry.id   AF-A0A950AGG1-F1
#
_cell.length_a   1.000
_cell.length_b   1.000
_cell.length_c   1.000
_cell.angle_alpha   90.00
_cell.angle_beta   90.00
_cell.angle_gamma   90.00
#
_symmetry.space_group_name_H-M   'P 1'
#
loop_
_entity.id
_entity.type
_entity.pdbx_description
1 polymer ?
#
loop_
_entity_poly.entity_id
_entity_poly.type
_entity_poly.pdbx_seq_one_letter_code
_entity_poly.pdbx_strand_id
1 'polypeptide(L)' 'RAYERGGIKEYWIIDVGKKAVNIYKLPPQEHNYARESHTYGVIAPQAFPDVTVDLKDIF' A
#
# COMPACT_ATOMS: atom_id res chain seq x y z
N ARG A 1 7.02 6.43 10.34
CA ARG A 1 8.28 6.74 11.06
C ARG A 1 9.48 5.90 10.65
N ALA A 2 9.56 4.58 10.87
CA ALA A 2 10.76 3.82 10.44
C ALA A 2 10.91 3.78 8.90
N TYR A 3 9.86 3.37 8.18
CA TYR A 3 9.84 3.35 6.71
C TYR A 3 10.02 4.73 6.06
N GLU A 4 9.44 5.75 6.68
CA GLU A 4 9.57 7.16 6.30
C GLU A 4 11.01 7.64 6.31
N ARG A 5 11.73 7.40 7.42
CA ARG A 5 13.15 7.76 7.57
C ARG A 5 14.04 6.96 6.62
N GLY A 6 13.60 5.77 6.22
CA GLY A 6 14.27 4.95 5.21
C GLY A 6 14.00 5.38 3.76
N GLY A 7 13.19 6.43 3.53
CA GLY A 7 12.87 6.90 2.18
C GLY A 7 11.95 5.96 1.38
N ILE A 8 11.21 5.09 2.07
CA ILE A 8 10.28 4.16 1.42
C ILE A 8 9.07 4.93 0.88
N LYS A 9 8.91 4.96 -0.44
CA LYS A 9 7.84 5.72 -1.10
C LYS A 9 6.45 5.11 -0.90
N GLU A 10 6.38 3.79 -0.75
CA GLU A 10 5.12 3.07 -0.57
C GLU A 10 5.33 1.82 0.31
N TYR A 11 4.42 1.54 1.23
CA TYR A 11 4.35 0.26 1.94
C TYR A 11 2.91 -0.16 2.21
N TRP A 12 2.68 -1.47 2.26
CA TRP A 12 1.35 -2.05 2.40
C TRP A 12 1.27 -2.81 3.74
N ILE A 13 0.16 -2.65 4.45
CA ILE A 13 -0.16 -3.42 5.65
C ILE A 13 -1.38 -4.29 5.34
N ILE A 14 -1.18 -5.60 5.39
CA ILE A 14 -2.22 -6.61 5.17
C ILE A 14 -2.86 -6.97 6.52
N ASP A 15 -4.12 -6.58 6.72
CA ASP A 15 -4.94 -6.96 7.87
C ASP A 15 -5.81 -8.17 7.48
N VAL A 16 -5.33 -9.37 7.83
CA VAL A 16 -5.99 -10.65 7.52
C VAL A 16 -7.32 -10.80 8.25
N GLY A 17 -7.42 -10.32 9.50
CA GLY A 17 -8.67 -10.40 10.27
C GLY A 17 -9.79 -9.56 9.66
N LYS A 18 -9.44 -8.41 9.07
CA LYS A 18 -10.39 -7.53 8.38
C LYS A 18 -10.48 -7.76 6.87
N LYS A 19 -9.69 -8.69 6.32
CA LYS A 19 -9.50 -8.87 4.86
C LYS A 19 -9.29 -7.54 4.13
N ALA A 20 -8.36 -6.74 4.64
CA ALA A 20 -8.11 -5.39 4.15
C ALA A 20 -6.62 -5.15 3.91
N VAL A 21 -6.31 -4.43 2.85
CA VAL A 21 -4.98 -3.93 2.53
C VAL A 21 -4.95 -2.43 2.73
N ASN A 22 -4.08 -1.97 3.62
CA ASN A 22 -3.85 -0.55 3.88
C ASN A 22 -2.56 -0.13 3.17
N ILE A 23 -2.69 0.73 2.18
CA ILE A 23 -1.57 1.22 1.37
C ILE A 23 -1.19 2.61 1.88
N TYR A 24 0.10 2.79 2.17
CA TYR A 24 0.66 4.06 2.62
C TYR A 24 1.62 4.57 1.56
N LYS A 25 1.31 5.70 0.94
CA LYS A 25 2.12 6.35 -0.10
C LYS A 25 2.67 7.68 0.41
N LEU A 26 3.95 7.96 0.18
CA LEU A 26 4.60 9.22 0.53
C LEU A 26 4.61 10.14 -0.72
N PRO A 27 3.79 11.19 -0.76
CA PRO A 27 3.78 12.12 -1.88
C PRO A 27 5.13 12.86 -2.00
N PRO A 28 5.59 13.21 -3.21
CA PRO A 28 6.88 13.87 -3.40
C PRO A 28 7.06 15.20 -2.65
N GLN A 29 5.95 15.87 -2.30
CA GLN A 29 5.93 17.19 -1.67
C GLN A 29 5.44 17.15 -0.21
N GLU A 30 5.14 15.97 0.34
CA GLU A 30 4.61 15.84 1.68
C GLU A 30 5.58 15.09 2.59
N HIS A 31 5.52 15.39 3.89
CA HIS A 31 6.30 14.71 4.91
C HIS A 31 5.55 13.52 5.53
N ASN A 32 4.29 13.29 5.16
CA ASN A 32 3.45 12.25 5.76
C ASN A 32 2.92 11.30 4.70
N TYR A 33 2.64 10.06 5.12
CA TYR A 33 1.99 9.09 4.24
C TYR A 33 0.50 9.37 4.11
N ALA A 34 0.01 9.42 2.88
CA ALA A 34 -1.40 9.26 2.56
C ALA A 34 -1.77 7.78 2.69
N ARG A 35 -2.94 7.50 3.30
CA ARG A 35 -3.43 6.13 3.51
C ARG A 35 -4.65 5.86 2.63
N GLU A 36 -4.60 4.74 1.92
CA GLU A 36 -5.72 4.14 1.19
C GLU A 36 -6.02 2.76 1.80
N SER A 37 -7.29 2.35 1.80
CA SER A 37 -7.71 1.04 2.33
C SER A 37 -8.59 0.33 1.31
N HIS A 38 -8.22 -0.89 0.97
CA HIS A 38 -8.92 -1.72 -0.02
C HIS A 38 -9.31 -3.06 0.60
N THR A 39 -10.53 -3.51 0.38
CA THR A 39 -11.02 -4.83 0.80
C THR A 39 -11.29 -5.76 -0.38
N TYR A 40 -11.27 -5.22 -1.61
CA TYR A 40 -11.46 -5.97 -2.85
C TYR A 40 -10.83 -5.23 -4.03
N GLY A 41 -10.69 -5.93 -5.15
CA GLY A 41 -10.24 -5.38 -6.42
C GLY A 41 -8.81 -5.79 -6.79
N VAL A 42 -8.34 -5.24 -7.89
CA VAL A 42 -6.99 -5.43 -8.41
C VAL A 42 -6.21 -4.14 -8.22
N ILE A 43 -5.06 -4.23 -7.56
CA ILE A 43 -4.23 -3.08 -7.22
C ILE A 43 -2.78 -3.29 -7.71
N ALA A 44 -2.08 -2.20 -8.03
CA ALA A 44 -0.69 -2.24 -8.49
C ALA A 44 0.19 -1.38 -7.58
N PRO A 45 1.36 -1.87 -7.14
CA PRO A 45 2.32 -1.06 -6.40
C PRO A 45 2.87 0.08 -7.26
N GLN A 46 3.10 1.25 -6.67
CA GLN A 46 3.66 2.39 -7.41
C GLN A 46 5.02 2.08 -8.05
N ALA A 47 5.85 1.28 -7.38
CA ALA A 47 7.18 0.90 -7.88
C ALA A 47 7.13 -0.11 -9.04
N PHE A 48 6.02 -0.81 -9.23
CA PHE A 48 5.85 -1.88 -10.20
C PHE A 48 4.46 -1.77 -10.86
N PRO A 49 4.23 -0.74 -11.70
CA PRO A 49 2.89 -0.46 -12.24
C PRO A 49 2.35 -1.60 -13.13
N ASP A 50 3.23 -2.42 -13.70
CA ASP A 50 2.86 -3.57 -14.54
C ASP A 50 2.53 -4.83 -13.71
N VAL A 51 2.77 -4.80 -12.40
CA VAL A 51 2.47 -5.92 -11.49
C VAL A 51 1.14 -5.65 -10.81
N THR A 52 0.15 -6.47 -11.15
CA THR A 52 -1.17 -6.41 -10.53
C THR A 52 -1.33 -7.50 -9.48
N VAL A 53 -2.03 -7.17 -8.39
CA VAL A 53 -2.39 -8.09 -7.32
C VAL A 53 -3.91 -8.08 -7.16
N ASP A 54 -4.56 -9.22 -7.38
CA ASP A 54 -5.97 -9.40 -7.02
C ASP A 54 -6.06 -9.67 -5.51
N LEU A 55 -6.80 -8.84 -4.79
CA LEU A 55 -6.97 -8.99 -3.35
C LEU A 55 -7.69 -10.28 -2.95
N LYS A 56 -8.38 -10.94 -3.88
CA LYS A 56 -8.96 -12.28 -3.67
C LYS A 56 -7.90 -13.37 -3.51
N ASP A 57 -6.70 -13.17 -4.05
CA ASP A 57 -5.62 -14.16 -3.94
C ASP A 57 -4.84 -14.03 -2.62
N ILE A 58 -5.10 -12.98 -1.85
CA ILE A 58 -4.45 -12.71 -0.55
C ILE A 58 -5.26 -13.29 0.64
N PHE A 59 -6.60 -13.40 0.53
CA PHE A 59 -7.50 -13.70 1.65
C PHE A 59 -8.63 -14.70 1.36
#